data_AF-A0A8T2MM75-F1
#
_entry.id   AF-A0A8T2MM75-F1
#
_cell.length_a   1.000
_cell.length_b   1.000
_cell.length_c   1.000
_cell.angle_alpha   90.00
_cell.angle_beta   90.00
_cell.angle_gamma   90.00
#
_symmetry.space_group_name_H-M   'P 1'
#
loop_
_entity.id
_entity.type
_entity.pdbx_description
1 polymer ?
#
loop_
_entity_poly.entity_id
_entity_poly.type
_entity_poly.pdbx_seq_one_letter_code
_entity_poly.pdbx_strand_id
1 'polypeptide(L)'
;MRACGAEAAGLQGEKSDAARGLEALEQDLQRSVAKNQTMEAELQYLAQLYYKVTKIKWEMDTEPGTLKGVHYGEDLASPITVDTTSQSKCAISDYLWSFVSTEW
;
A
#
# COMPACT_ATOMS: atom_id res chain seq x y z
N MET A 1 19.99 34.68 47.61
CA MET A 1 18.74 34.47 46.86
C MET A 1 18.86 34.49 45.32
N ARG A 2 19.94 34.96 44.68
CA ARG A 2 20.00 35.08 43.20
C ARG A 2 20.21 33.78 42.42
N ALA A 3 20.81 32.73 43.01
CA ALA A 3 21.09 31.48 42.30
C ALA A 3 19.83 30.65 41.99
N CYS A 4 18.83 30.67 42.87
CA CYS A 4 17.59 29.89 42.73
C CYS A 4 16.70 30.37 41.56
N GLY A 5 16.76 31.66 41.19
CA GLY A 5 15.96 32.21 40.09
C GLY A 5 16.50 31.90 38.69
N ALA A 6 17.81 31.73 38.54
CA ALA A 6 18.43 31.42 37.24
C ALA A 6 18.20 29.96 36.83
N GLU A 7 18.23 29.03 37.80
CA GLU A 7 17.98 27.61 37.58
C GLU A 7 16.52 27.34 37.19
N ALA A 8 15.57 28.01 37.85
CA ALA A 8 14.14 27.92 37.52
C ALA A 8 13.82 28.46 36.11
N ALA A 9 14.50 29.53 35.68
CA ALA A 9 14.35 30.08 34.33
C ALA A 9 14.91 29.13 33.24
N GLY A 10 16.01 28.45 33.52
CA GLY A 10 16.58 27.41 32.65
C GLY A 10 15.63 26.24 32.44
N LEU A 11 15.11 25.68 33.54
CA LEU A 11 14.14 24.57 33.51
C LEU A 11 12.84 24.95 32.78
N GLN A 12 12.38 26.20 32.94
CA GLN A 12 11.21 26.70 32.23
C GLN A 12 11.47 26.85 30.72
N GLY A 13 12.69 27.21 30.33
CA GLY A 13 13.14 27.26 28.93
C GLY A 13 13.18 25.86 28.31
N GLU A 14 13.85 24.90 28.96
CA GLU A 14 13.93 23.51 28.49
C GLU A 14 12.54 22.87 28.36
N LYS A 15 11.65 23.13 29.32
CA LYS A 15 10.25 22.66 29.24
C LYS A 15 9.50 23.26 28.05
N SER A 16 9.70 24.54 27.78
CA SER A 16 9.09 25.23 26.63
C SER A 16 9.64 24.69 25.30
N ASP A 17 10.92 24.39 25.24
CA ASP A 17 11.57 23.82 24.05
C ASP A 17 11.11 22.38 23.81
N ALA A 18 11.03 21.58 24.86
CA ALA A 18 10.48 20.22 24.81
C ALA A 18 9.01 20.21 24.37
N ALA A 19 8.19 21.15 24.87
CA ALA A 19 6.80 21.27 24.45
C ALA A 19 6.67 21.59 22.95
N ARG A 20 7.45 22.56 22.45
CA ARG A 20 7.49 22.88 21.02
C ARG A 20 7.99 21.71 20.17
N GLY A 21 8.98 20.97 20.66
CA GLY A 21 9.49 19.76 20.01
C GLY A 21 8.43 18.67 19.91
N LEU A 22 7.65 18.47 20.97
CA LEU A 22 6.55 17.50 20.98
C LEU A 22 5.44 17.90 19.99
N GLU A 23 5.03 19.18 19.99
CA GLU A 23 4.02 19.70 19.05
C GLU A 23 4.46 19.53 17.58
N ALA A 24 5.74 19.81 17.28
CA ALA A 24 6.28 19.61 15.93
C ALA A 24 6.25 18.13 15.52
N LEU A 25 6.61 17.23 16.44
CA LEU A 25 6.59 15.79 16.19
C LEU A 25 5.16 15.27 15.97
N GLU A 26 4.18 15.75 16.74
CA GLU A 26 2.76 15.41 16.56
C GLU A 26 2.25 15.86 15.20
N GLN A 27 2.58 17.08 14.76
CA GLN A 27 2.21 17.58 13.43
C GLN A 27 2.82 16.75 12.30
N ASP A 28 4.10 16.36 12.44
CA ASP A 28 4.76 15.53 11.44
C ASP A 28 4.16 14.11 11.40
N LEU A 29 3.81 13.55 12.56
CA LEU A 29 3.10 12.27 12.63
C LEU A 29 1.72 12.35 11.96
N GLN A 30 0.93 13.39 12.25
CA GLN A 30 -0.38 13.61 11.63
C GLN A 30 -0.27 13.72 10.11
N ARG A 31 0.75 14.45 9.60
CA ARG A 31 1.01 14.56 8.16
C ARG A 31 1.35 13.20 7.54
N SER A 32 2.18 12.40 8.22
CA SER A 32 2.55 11.05 7.79
C SER A 32 1.34 10.11 7.72
N VAL A 33 0.49 10.13 8.76
CA VAL A 33 -0.76 9.34 8.80
C VAL A 33 -1.69 9.74 7.66
N ALA A 34 -1.93 11.03 7.45
CA ALA A 34 -2.77 11.50 6.35
C ALA A 34 -2.23 11.08 4.98
N LYS A 35 -0.90 11.14 4.79
CA LYS A 35 -0.25 10.66 3.56
C LYS A 35 -0.47 9.16 3.35
N ASN A 36 -0.28 8.34 4.39
CA ASN A 36 -0.47 6.90 4.31
C ASN A 36 -1.93 6.54 3.97
N GLN A 37 -2.91 7.23 4.58
CA GLN A 37 -4.33 7.05 4.26
C GLN A 37 -4.64 7.35 2.78
N THR A 38 -4.06 8.42 2.23
CA THR A 38 -4.19 8.71 0.79
C THR A 38 -3.60 7.60 -0.06
N MET A 39 -2.41 7.10 0.29
CA MET A 39 -1.76 6.00 -0.43
C MET A 39 -2.58 4.70 -0.36
N GLU A 40 -3.19 4.39 0.79
CA GLU A 40 -4.10 3.24 0.94
C GLU A 40 -5.33 3.36 0.02
N ALA A 41 -5.92 4.55 -0.07
CA ALA A 41 -7.05 4.81 -0.96
C ALA A 41 -6.66 4.65 -2.44
N GLU A 42 -5.49 5.15 -2.85
CA GLU A 42 -4.97 4.98 -4.20
C GLU A 42 -4.70 3.51 -4.55
N LEU A 43 -4.09 2.74 -3.64
CA LEU A 43 -3.86 1.31 -3.81
C LEU A 43 -5.17 0.53 -3.92
N GLN A 44 -6.16 0.87 -3.10
CA GLN A 44 -7.49 0.27 -3.16
C GLN A 44 -8.18 0.56 -4.51
N TYR A 45 -8.05 1.78 -5.03
CA TYR A 45 -8.57 2.14 -6.34
C TYR A 45 -7.87 1.34 -7.46
N LEU A 46 -6.54 1.23 -7.43
CA LEU A 46 -5.79 0.46 -8.42
C LEU A 46 -6.17 -1.02 -8.40
N ALA A 47 -6.27 -1.63 -7.21
CA ALA A 47 -6.69 -3.02 -7.07
C ALA A 47 -8.09 -3.25 -7.67
N GLN A 48 -9.03 -2.34 -7.42
CA GLN A 48 -10.37 -2.40 -8.01
C GLN A 48 -10.34 -2.20 -9.52
N LEU A 49 -9.52 -1.30 -10.04
CA LEU A 49 -9.40 -1.05 -11.47
C LEU A 49 -8.84 -2.27 -12.20
N TYR A 50 -7.77 -2.87 -11.68
CA TYR A 50 -7.22 -4.11 -12.24
C TYR A 50 -8.26 -5.21 -12.25
N TYR A 51 -9.00 -5.43 -11.16
CA TYR A 51 -10.07 -6.43 -11.15
C TYR A 51 -11.20 -6.10 -12.12
N LYS A 52 -11.60 -4.83 -12.25
CA LYS A 52 -12.66 -4.43 -13.20
C LYS A 52 -12.28 -4.73 -14.64
N VAL A 53 -11.02 -4.51 -15.01
CA VAL A 53 -10.50 -4.74 -16.36
C VAL A 53 -10.27 -6.22 -16.62
N THR A 54 -9.56 -6.91 -15.73
CA THR A 54 -9.11 -8.29 -16.00
C THR A 54 -10.12 -9.33 -15.54
N LYS A 55 -10.98 -9.00 -14.57
CA LYS A 55 -11.85 -9.95 -13.85
C LYS A 55 -11.10 -11.09 -13.16
N ILE A 56 -9.80 -10.95 -12.92
CA ILE A 56 -8.98 -11.97 -12.24
C ILE A 56 -8.86 -11.63 -10.75
N LYS A 57 -9.14 -12.61 -9.89
CA LYS A 57 -8.76 -12.57 -8.46
C LYS A 57 -7.58 -13.49 -8.22
N TRP A 58 -6.55 -12.97 -7.56
CA TRP A 58 -5.34 -13.70 -7.23
C TRP A 58 -5.43 -14.34 -5.85
N GLU A 59 -4.87 -15.53 -5.72
CA GLU A 59 -4.59 -16.16 -4.43
C GLU A 59 -3.29 -15.54 -3.87
N MET A 60 -3.31 -15.09 -2.62
CA MET A 60 -2.14 -14.46 -1.99
C MET A 60 -1.21 -15.47 -1.32
N ASP A 61 -1.75 -16.60 -0.89
CA ASP A 61 -1.02 -17.65 -0.17
C ASP A 61 -0.55 -18.75 -1.12
N THR A 62 0.35 -18.40 -2.04
CA THR A 62 0.90 -19.33 -3.05
C THR A 62 2.39 -19.58 -2.84
N GLU A 63 2.88 -20.69 -3.40
CA GLU A 63 4.30 -21.00 -3.39
C GLU A 63 5.10 -19.98 -4.21
N PRO A 64 6.32 -19.59 -3.79
CA PRO A 64 7.18 -18.71 -4.57
C PRO A 64 7.38 -19.25 -5.99
N GLY A 65 7.26 -18.37 -6.98
CA GLY A 65 7.35 -18.76 -8.38
C GLY A 65 6.05 -19.29 -8.97
N THR A 66 4.97 -19.44 -8.20
CA THR A 66 3.66 -19.87 -8.69
C THR A 66 2.64 -18.73 -8.60
N LEU A 67 1.97 -18.44 -9.71
CA LEU A 67 0.88 -17.48 -9.80
C LEU A 67 -0.44 -18.25 -9.92
N LYS A 68 -1.32 -18.15 -8.91
CA LYS A 68 -2.64 -18.80 -8.90
C LYS A 68 -3.76 -17.78 -8.74
N GLY A 69 -4.86 -17.99 -9.44
CA GLY A 69 -6.03 -17.13 -9.36
C GLY A 69 -7.24 -17.71 -10.08
N VAL A 70 -8.30 -16.92 -10.17
CA VAL A 70 -9.54 -17.28 -10.85
C VAL A 70 -10.01 -16.11 -11.70
N HIS A 71 -10.28 -16.37 -12.99
CA HIS A 71 -10.90 -15.42 -13.91
C HIS A 71 -12.43 -15.55 -13.86
N TYR A 72 -13.13 -14.42 -13.70
CA TYR A 72 -14.59 -14.33 -13.64
C TYR A 72 -15.15 -13.57 -14.86
N GLY A 73 -15.05 -14.20 -16.04
CA GLY A 73 -15.65 -13.70 -17.28
C GLY A 73 -17.19 -13.83 -17.31
N GLU A 74 -17.78 -13.69 -18.50
CA GLU A 74 -19.23 -13.89 -18.70
C GLU A 74 -19.64 -15.37 -18.54
N ASP A 75 -18.71 -16.29 -18.76
CA ASP A 75 -18.86 -17.73 -18.61
C ASP A 75 -18.54 -18.23 -17.19
N LEU A 76 -18.31 -19.54 -17.07
CA LEU A 76 -17.89 -20.19 -15.83
C LEU A 76 -16.51 -19.67 -15.38
N ALA A 77 -16.39 -19.46 -14.07
CA ALA A 77 -15.14 -19.09 -13.43
C ALA A 77 -14.02 -20.08 -13.80
N SER A 78 -12.91 -19.54 -14.33
CA SER A 78 -11.82 -20.32 -14.89
C SER A 78 -10.57 -20.22 -14.00
N PRO A 79 -10.05 -21.34 -13.47
CA PRO A 79 -8.86 -21.32 -12.65
C PRO A 79 -7.62 -20.97 -13.49
N ILE A 80 -6.71 -20.20 -12.89
CA ILE A 80 -5.41 -19.81 -13.45
C ILE A 80 -4.34 -20.40 -12.54
N THR A 81 -3.37 -21.09 -13.13
CA THR A 81 -2.16 -21.55 -12.43
C THR A 81 -1.00 -21.47 -13.40
N VAL A 82 0.01 -20.66 -13.06
CA VAL A 82 1.18 -20.42 -13.89
C VAL A 82 2.44 -20.59 -13.05
N ASP A 83 3.35 -21.43 -13.52
CA ASP A 83 4.72 -21.44 -13.04
C ASP A 83 5.49 -20.30 -13.72
N THR A 84 5.83 -19.28 -12.93
CA THR A 84 6.52 -18.08 -13.40
C THR A 84 8.01 -18.29 -13.65
N THR A 85 8.56 -19.44 -13.23
CA THR A 85 9.98 -19.78 -13.43
C THR A 85 10.24 -20.43 -14.78
N SER A 86 9.22 -21.03 -15.40
CA SER A 86 9.32 -21.74 -16.67
C SER A 86 8.97 -20.89 -17.90
N GLN A 87 8.47 -19.68 -17.73
CA GLN A 87 8.00 -18.81 -18.82
C GLN A 87 8.53 -17.37 -18.70
N SER A 88 8.62 -16.67 -19.83
CA SER A 88 8.99 -15.25 -19.82
C SER A 88 7.84 -14.38 -19.32
N LYS A 89 8.16 -13.21 -18.75
CA LYS A 89 7.14 -12.25 -18.28
C LYS A 89 6.18 -11.82 -19.39
N CYS A 90 6.65 -11.70 -20.63
CA CYS A 90 5.81 -11.35 -21.78
C CYS A 90 4.83 -12.48 -22.11
N ALA A 91 5.30 -13.72 -22.18
CA ALA A 91 4.45 -14.88 -22.46
C ALA A 91 3.34 -15.04 -21.39
N ILE A 92 3.69 -14.85 -20.11
CA ILE A 92 2.71 -14.85 -19.03
C ILE A 92 1.70 -13.72 -19.22
N SER A 93 2.14 -12.51 -19.57
CA SER A 93 1.24 -11.38 -19.80
C SER A 93 0.29 -11.62 -20.97
N ASP A 94 0.79 -12.14 -22.10
CA ASP A 94 -0.03 -12.47 -23.28
C ASP A 94 -1.09 -13.51 -22.94
N TYR A 95 -0.72 -14.54 -22.16
CA TYR A 95 -1.64 -15.54 -21.65
C TYR A 95 -2.74 -14.92 -20.76
N LEU A 96 -2.38 -14.06 -19.82
CA LEU A 96 -3.36 -13.42 -18.93
C LEU A 96 -4.30 -12.47 -19.68
N TRP A 97 -3.80 -11.72 -20.65
CA TRP A 97 -4.62 -10.84 -21.48
C TRP A 97 -5.56 -11.61 -22.40
N SER A 98 -5.26 -12.86 -22.75
CA SER A 98 -6.16 -13.71 -23.56
C SER A 98 -7.51 -14.01 -22.89
N PHE A 99 -7.62 -13.84 -21.57
CA PHE A 99 -8.89 -13.97 -20.83
C PHE A 99 -9.80 -12.74 -20.97
N VAL A 100 -9.24 -11.58 -21.30
CA VAL A 100 -9.99 -10.33 -21.34
C VAL A 100 -10.66 -10.20 -22.70
N SER A 101 -12.00 -10.16 -22.71
CA SER A 101 -12.76 -9.96 -23.94
C SER A 101 -12.41 -8.61 -24.59
N THR A 102 -12.30 -8.63 -25.92
CA THR A 102 -12.03 -7.45 -26.75
C THR A 102 -13.23 -7.03 -27.59
N GLU A 103 -14.40 -7.62 -27.32
CA GLU A 103 -15.69 -7.22 -27.89
C GLU A 103 -16.18 -5.90 -27.25
N TRP A 104 -16.87 -5.06 -28.01
CA TRP A 104 -17.30 -3.71 -27.63
C TRP A 104 -18.80 -3.48 -27.87
#